data_AF-A0A2R7S335-F1
#
_entry.id   AF-A0A2R7S335-F1
#
_cell.length_a   1.000
_cell.length_b   1.000
_cell.length_c   1.000
_cell.angle_alpha   90.00
_cell.angle_beta   90.00
_cell.angle_gamma   90.00
#
_symmetry.space_group_name_H-M   'P 1'
#
loop_
_entity.id
_entity.type
_entity.pdbx_description
1 polymer ?
#
loop_
_entity_poly.entity_id
_entity_poly.type
_entity_poly.pdbx_seq_one_letter_code
_entity_poly.pdbx_strand_id
1 'polypeptide(L)'
;MLHLLTASHAIAVLQPFWPAPELAPGFSVAAAAGLLASGAVPALALDRRPSRPWPALVAAACAQDDAHVIKLTHAAWRLDRRWPDPAWRCAAERAIPV
;
A
#
# COMPACT_ATOMS: atom_id res chain seq x y z
N MET A 1 -7.65 4.89 -1.88
CA MET A 1 -6.37 4.68 -1.18
C MET A 1 -5.51 3.55 -1.73
N LEU A 2 -6.06 2.44 -2.26
CA LEU A 2 -5.25 1.35 -2.85
C LEU A 2 -4.22 1.85 -3.87
N HIS A 3 -4.65 2.67 -4.85
CA HIS A 3 -3.76 3.22 -5.87
C HIS A 3 -2.68 4.14 -5.30
N LEU A 4 -2.94 4.84 -4.20
CA LEU A 4 -1.93 5.69 -3.58
C LEU A 4 -0.80 4.84 -3.00
N LEU A 5 -1.12 3.73 -2.31
CA LEU A 5 -0.11 2.85 -1.73
C LEU A 5 0.72 2.16 -2.82
N THR A 6 0.07 1.62 -3.86
CA THR A 6 0.77 0.94 -4.95
C THR A 6 1.57 1.91 -5.82
N ALA A 7 1.08 3.12 -6.08
CA ALA A 7 1.83 4.15 -6.80
C ALA A 7 3.02 4.68 -6.00
N SER A 8 2.87 4.93 -4.70
CA SER A 8 3.98 5.30 -3.81
C SER A 8 5.06 4.22 -3.78
N HIS A 9 4.66 2.95 -3.74
CA HIS A 9 5.62 1.84 -3.84
C HIS A 9 6.32 1.81 -5.20
N ALA A 10 5.58 1.95 -6.31
CA ALA A 10 6.17 2.00 -7.65
C ALA A 10 7.18 3.14 -7.79
N ILE A 11 6.85 4.32 -7.29
CA ILE A 11 7.74 5.48 -7.22
C ILE A 11 9.02 5.14 -6.45
N ALA A 12 8.91 4.55 -5.26
CA ALA A 12 10.08 4.18 -4.47
C ALA A 12 10.98 3.15 -5.16
N VAL A 13 10.42 2.27 -5.99
CA VAL A 13 11.17 1.29 -6.78
C VAL A 13 11.83 1.93 -8.01
N LEU A 14 11.15 2.88 -8.65
CA LEU A 14 11.62 3.54 -9.88
C LEU A 14 12.55 4.73 -9.62
N GLN A 15 12.52 5.32 -8.42
CA GLN A 15 13.31 6.47 -8.03
C GLN A 15 14.80 6.37 -8.40
N PRO A 16 15.50 5.22 -8.21
CA PRO A 16 16.92 5.10 -8.56
C PRO A 16 17.22 5.26 -10.07
N PHE A 17 16.19 5.18 -10.92
CA PHE A 17 16.32 5.30 -12.37
C PHE A 17 15.89 6.67 -12.89
N TRP A 18 15.48 7.58 -12.02
CA TRP A 18 15.08 8.92 -12.45
C TRP A 18 16.27 9.79 -12.83
N PRO A 19 16.10 10.67 -13.83
CA PRO A 19 17.13 11.64 -14.19
C PRO A 19 17.32 12.71 -13.11
N ALA A 20 16.35 12.90 -12.20
CA ALA A 20 16.40 13.83 -11.07
C ALA A 20 15.79 13.20 -9.80
N PRO A 21 16.30 13.52 -8.59
CA PRO A 21 15.89 12.88 -7.35
C PRO A 21 14.53 13.34 -6.80
N GLU A 22 13.96 14.40 -7.38
CA GLU A 22 12.74 15.05 -6.92
C GLU A 22 11.49 14.26 -7.33
N LEU A 23 10.58 14.09 -6.37
CA LEU A 23 9.26 13.57 -6.64
C LEU A 23 8.51 14.56 -7.55
N ALA A 24 8.00 14.07 -8.69
CA ALA A 24 7.24 14.92 -9.61
C ALA A 24 6.09 15.61 -8.86
N PRO A 25 6.02 16.96 -8.85
CA PRO A 25 4.99 17.70 -8.10
C PRO A 25 3.56 17.24 -8.43
N GLY A 26 3.33 16.79 -9.66
CA GLY A 26 2.05 16.23 -10.10
C GLY A 26 1.60 15.00 -9.31
N PHE A 27 2.51 14.14 -8.86
CA PHE A 27 2.14 12.99 -8.03
C PHE A 27 1.64 13.43 -6.65
N SER A 28 2.36 14.33 -5.99
CA SER A 28 1.97 14.86 -4.68
C SER A 28 0.62 15.56 -4.74
N VAL A 29 0.37 16.35 -5.78
CA VAL A 29 -0.92 17.02 -6.01
C VAL A 29 -2.04 16.00 -6.24
N ALA A 30 -1.82 15.00 -7.09
CA ALA A 30 -2.81 13.95 -7.35
C ALA A 30 -3.11 13.11 -6.10
N ALA A 31 -2.08 12.78 -5.31
CA ALA A 31 -2.22 12.09 -4.04
C ALA A 31 -3.05 12.89 -3.03
N ALA A 32 -2.75 14.18 -2.88
CA ALA A 32 -3.49 15.07 -1.99
C ALA A 32 -4.95 15.24 -2.43
N ALA A 33 -5.18 15.48 -3.73
CA ALA A 33 -6.53 15.57 -4.30
C ALA A 33 -7.33 14.27 -4.09
N GLY A 34 -6.71 13.11 -4.31
CA GLY A 34 -7.33 11.81 -4.07
C GLY A 34 -7.68 11.56 -2.61
N LEU A 35 -6.82 11.98 -1.67
CA LEU A 35 -7.11 11.90 -0.24
C LEU A 35 -8.30 12.78 0.13
N LEU A 36 -8.27 14.06 -0.28
CA LEU A 36 -9.36 15.02 -0.01
C LEU A 36 -10.69 14.55 -0.60
N ALA A 37 -10.70 14.09 -1.85
CA ALA A 37 -11.90 13.63 -2.53
C ALA A 37 -12.47 12.33 -1.94
N SER A 38 -11.64 11.50 -1.30
CA SER A 38 -12.09 10.25 -0.69
C SER A 38 -12.89 10.44 0.61
N GLY A 39 -12.82 11.62 1.24
CA GLY A 39 -13.38 11.84 2.57
C GLY A 39 -12.74 10.98 3.67
N ALA A 40 -11.61 10.31 3.38
CA ALA A 40 -10.95 9.45 4.34
C ALA A 40 -10.34 10.29 5.47
N VAL A 41 -10.74 9.98 6.70
CA VAL A 41 -10.11 10.54 7.90
C VAL A 41 -8.91 9.65 8.27
N PRO A 42 -7.70 10.22 8.41
CA PRO A 42 -6.53 9.45 8.84
C PRO A 42 -6.77 8.79 10.19
N ALA A 43 -6.65 7.46 10.25
CA ALA A 43 -6.70 6.73 11.50
C ALA A 43 -5.36 6.86 12.22
N LEU A 44 -5.38 7.33 13.47
CA LEU A 44 -4.17 7.44 14.32
C LEU A 44 -3.85 6.13 15.07
N ALA A 45 -4.81 5.19 15.09
CA ALA A 45 -4.67 3.89 15.71
C ALA A 45 -5.33 2.82 14.84
N LEU A 46 -4.94 1.56 15.06
CA LEU A 46 -5.56 0.41 14.42
C LEU A 46 -6.73 -0.09 15.28
N ASP A 47 -7.91 -0.21 14.67
CA ASP A 47 -9.09 -0.79 15.33
C ASP A 47 -8.89 -2.28 15.67
N ARG A 48 -8.10 -2.97 14.85
CA ARG A 48 -7.82 -4.40 14.97
C ARG A 48 -6.34 -4.67 14.67
N ARG A 49 -5.72 -5.53 15.48
CA ARG A 49 -4.39 -6.09 15.16
C ARG A 49 -4.49 -7.11 14.03
N PRO A 50 -3.50 -7.16 13.13
CA PRO A 50 -3.48 -8.17 12.08
C PRO A 50 -3.36 -9.56 12.72
N SER A 51 -4.18 -10.50 12.26
CA SER A 51 -4.23 -11.89 12.77
C SER A 51 -3.45 -12.87 11.89
N ARG A 52 -3.29 -12.57 10.60
CA ARG A 52 -2.65 -13.44 9.62
C ARG A 52 -1.17 -13.09 9.47
N PRO A 53 -0.26 -14.09 9.48
CA PRO A 53 1.15 -13.86 9.20
C PRO A 53 1.36 -13.59 7.71
N TRP A 54 2.45 -12.89 7.37
CA TRP A 54 2.76 -12.53 5.98
C TRP A 54 2.73 -13.71 5.00
N PRO A 55 3.31 -14.90 5.29
CA PRO A 55 3.23 -16.03 4.37
C PRO A 55 1.79 -16.39 3.98
N ALA A 56 0.85 -16.33 4.94
CA ALA A 56 -0.56 -16.63 4.69
C ALA A 56 -1.28 -15.52 3.90
N LEU A 57 -0.85 -14.27 4.03
CA LEU A 57 -1.38 -13.15 3.25
C LEU A 57 -0.88 -13.16 1.81
N VAL A 58 0.43 -13.39 1.64
CA VAL A 58 1.05 -13.49 0.31
C VAL A 58 0.47 -14.66 -0.47
N ALA A 59 0.36 -15.85 0.14
CA ALA A 59 -0.23 -17.01 -0.52
C ALA A 59 -1.68 -16.75 -0.96
N ALA A 60 -2.50 -16.15 -0.10
CA ALA A 60 -3.89 -15.85 -0.44
C ALA A 60 -4.03 -14.76 -1.50
N ALA A 61 -3.18 -13.73 -1.49
CA ALA A 61 -3.16 -12.72 -2.54
C ALA A 61 -2.77 -13.34 -3.89
N CYS A 62 -1.77 -14.21 -3.93
CA CYS A 62 -1.37 -14.92 -5.15
C CYS A 62 -2.45 -15.87 -5.71
N ALA A 63 -3.43 -16.26 -4.89
CA ALA A 63 -4.58 -17.05 -5.32
C ALA A 63 -5.76 -16.21 -5.84
N GLN A 64 -5.66 -14.87 -5.80
CA GLN A 64 -6.68 -13.98 -6.35
C GLN A 64 -6.44 -13.71 -7.84
N ASP A 65 -7.51 -13.49 -8.60
CA ASP A 65 -7.43 -12.98 -9.98
C ASP A 65 -7.40 -11.44 -10.05
N ASP A 66 -7.65 -10.75 -8.94
CA ASP A 66 -7.56 -9.29 -8.88
C ASP A 66 -6.12 -8.81 -8.68
N ALA A 67 -5.53 -8.31 -9.77
CA ALA A 67 -4.21 -7.72 -9.78
C ALA A 67 -4.03 -6.57 -8.76
N HIS A 68 -5.09 -5.87 -8.37
CA HIS A 68 -5.02 -4.82 -7.36
C HIS A 68 -4.72 -5.39 -5.97
N VAL A 69 -5.33 -6.52 -5.60
CA VAL A 69 -5.08 -7.20 -4.33
C VAL A 69 -3.66 -7.73 -4.27
N ILE A 70 -3.18 -8.33 -5.36
CA ILE A 70 -1.79 -8.82 -5.48
C ILE A 70 -0.81 -7.66 -5.28
N LYS A 71 -0.98 -6.57 -6.05
CA LYS A 71 -0.07 -5.41 -6.02
C LYS A 71 -0.09 -4.70 -4.67
N LEU A 72 -1.27 -4.51 -4.08
CA LEU A 72 -1.41 -3.93 -2.74
C LEU A 72 -0.68 -4.79 -1.71
N THR A 73 -0.91 -6.11 -1.72
CA THR A 73 -0.31 -7.02 -0.76
C THR A 73 1.21 -7.04 -0.88
N HIS A 74 1.73 -7.09 -2.11
CA HIS A 74 3.17 -7.00 -2.37
C HIS A 74 3.77 -5.67 -1.89
N ALA A 75 3.12 -4.54 -2.20
CA ALA A 75 3.57 -3.22 -1.77
C ALA A 75 3.58 -3.11 -0.24
N ALA A 76 2.51 -3.53 0.44
CA ALA A 76 2.42 -3.52 1.89
C ALA A 76 3.49 -4.41 2.54
N TRP A 77 3.73 -5.61 1.99
CA TRP A 77 4.80 -6.51 2.46
C TRP A 77 6.20 -5.89 2.29
N ARG A 78 6.48 -5.24 1.16
CA ARG A 78 7.76 -4.54 0.93
C ARG A 78 7.92 -3.34 1.86
N LEU A 79 6.86 -2.58 2.09
CA LEU A 79 6.86 -1.42 2.99
C LEU A 79 7.11 -1.85 4.44
N ASP A 80 6.46 -2.91 4.92
CA ASP A 80 6.67 -3.43 6.29
C ASP A 80 8.11 -3.86 6.55
N ARG A 81 8.78 -4.42 5.53
CA ARG A 81 10.21 -4.77 5.63
C ARG A 81 11.14 -3.56 5.70
N ARG A 82 10.70 -2.40 5.18
CA ARG A 82 11.48 -1.15 5.19
C ARG A 82 11.14 -0.29 6.40
N TRP A 83 9.87 -0.23 6.76
CA TRP A 83 9.29 0.56 7.84
C TRP A 83 8.24 -0.31 8.55
N PRO A 84 8.64 -1.12 9.55
CA PRO A 84 7.74 -2.05 10.22
C PRO A 84 6.56 -1.33 10.87
N ASP A 85 5.34 -1.70 10.46
CA ASP A 85 4.09 -1.17 11.01
C ASP A 85 2.96 -2.19 10.83
N PRO A 86 2.23 -2.58 11.90
CA PRO A 86 1.09 -3.48 11.80
C PRO A 86 0.00 -3.00 10.81
N ALA A 87 -0.07 -1.70 10.50
CA ALA A 87 -1.00 -1.13 9.54
C ALA A 87 -0.85 -1.73 8.14
N TRP A 88 0.36 -2.12 7.74
CA TRP A 88 0.62 -2.75 6.44
C TRP A 88 -0.08 -4.10 6.32
N ARG A 89 0.01 -4.94 7.36
CA ARG A 89 -0.71 -6.21 7.39
C ARG A 89 -2.21 -6.00 7.48
N CYS A 90 -2.69 -5.03 8.26
CA CYS A 90 -4.12 -4.71 8.31
C CYS A 90 -4.67 -4.22 6.97
N ALA A 91 -3.88 -3.52 6.16
CA ALA A 91 -4.28 -3.13 4.82
C ALA A 91 -4.41 -4.35 3.90
N ALA A 92 -3.44 -5.28 3.93
CA ALA A 92 -3.49 -6.52 3.16
C ALA A 92 -4.66 -7.43 3.60
N GLU A 93 -4.87 -7.61 4.91
CA GLU A 93 -5.99 -8.40 5.44
C GLU A 93 -7.36 -7.86 5.05
N ARG A 94 -7.51 -6.53 4.93
CA ARG A 94 -8.77 -5.92 4.51
C ARG A 94 -9.05 -6.09 3.02
N ALA A 95 -8.00 -6.24 2.21
CA ALA A 95 -8.12 -6.38 0.77
C ALA A 95 -8.30 -7.83 0.31
N ILE A 96 -7.89 -8.80 1.13
CA ILE A 96 -8.05 -10.23 0.86
C ILE A 96 -9.41 -10.66 1.42
N PRO A 97 -10.35 -11.15 0.58
CA PRO A 97 -11.63 -11.64 1.05
C PRO A 97 -11.46 -12.82 2.02
N VAL A 98 -12.44 -12.97 2.93
CA VAL A 98 -12.53 -14.08 3.88
C VAL A 98 -13.01 -15.34 3.17
#